data_AF-A0A9P3M1D0-F1
#
_entry.id   AF-A0A9P3M1D0-F1
#
_cell.length_a   1.000
_cell.length_b   1.000
_cell.length_c   1.000
_cell.angle_alpha   90.00
_cell.angle_beta   90.00
_cell.angle_gamma   90.00
#
_symmetry.space_group_name_H-M   'P 1'
#
loop_
_entity.id
_entity.type
_entity.pdbx_description
1 polymer ?
#
loop_
_entity_poly.entity_id
_entity_poly.type
_entity_poly.pdbx_seq_one_letter_code
_entity_poly.pdbx_strand_id
1 'polypeptide(L)'
;MNPKDVPQFFTLTFDDAVQAPTVPVAHSLMTPHVNPNGCPIKATWFAQTLYSDFSLIQQWYAAGNEVADHTMNHLGTPPADEITGCRKAINAFSGIPFSQLSGFRAPFLNYSAGTFQILGQEKFLYDSSTAAVPTDAFWPYTLDHGLANDCWNGICNEAISIPGMWEIPMHAIMDSDSATAIPHTMDAQLDGSPDAVRGWLQANFNRHYNGDRAPFGIYLHPVHVGNATDLYNEFMASIAKPDVWFVTNQQLLQWMQNPVPNSQMADQPYMKCNLPAVGKEICNGLDDTKQGTPDKGVLETCNFVAGPWSTCYGCPKTVPTTSDPVPERVVASGPGARTPVPATCASAWWDPIKAECLCTSSNCSFTDTAIAPTGTNGAAGGSSTTGGHSAAAQLSVASGLAFIAAVAGGLAML
;
A
#
# COMPACT_ATOMS: atom_id res chain seq x y z
N MET A 1 -9.45 18.96 -19.45
CA MET A 1 -10.39 19.77 -18.65
C MET A 1 -9.71 21.10 -18.34
N ASN A 2 -10.44 22.20 -18.12
CA ASN A 2 -9.80 23.43 -17.64
C ASN A 2 -9.31 23.21 -16.19
N PRO A 3 -8.06 23.54 -15.83
CA PRO A 3 -7.55 23.31 -14.47
C PRO A 3 -8.45 23.84 -13.35
N LYS A 4 -9.23 24.91 -13.60
CA LYS A 4 -10.17 25.45 -12.60
C LYS A 4 -11.35 24.53 -12.26
N ASP A 5 -11.70 23.62 -13.18
CA ASP A 5 -12.78 22.65 -12.99
C ASP A 5 -12.25 21.31 -12.46
N VAL A 6 -10.92 21.13 -12.43
CA VAL A 6 -10.26 19.90 -11.99
C VAL A 6 -10.11 19.93 -10.45
N PRO A 7 -10.58 18.89 -9.73
CA PRO A 7 -10.27 18.75 -8.31
C PRO A 7 -8.75 18.67 -8.11
N GLN A 8 -8.20 19.39 -7.13
CA GLN A 8 -6.84 19.14 -6.69
C GLN A 8 -6.83 17.85 -5.86
N PHE A 9 -6.14 16.82 -6.37
CA PHE A 9 -5.92 15.61 -5.60
C PHE A 9 -4.73 15.75 -4.66
N PHE A 10 -4.90 15.20 -3.46
CA PHE A 10 -3.86 15.01 -2.48
C PHE A 10 -3.74 13.52 -2.17
N THR A 11 -2.55 12.95 -2.32
CA THR A 11 -2.28 11.54 -1.97
C THR A 11 -1.35 11.49 -0.76
N LEU A 12 -1.88 11.07 0.39
CA LEU A 12 -1.08 10.74 1.57
C LEU A 12 -0.73 9.26 1.53
N THR A 13 0.54 8.91 1.63
CA THR A 13 0.97 7.50 1.67
C THR A 13 1.84 7.19 2.87
N PHE A 14 1.72 5.94 3.31
CA PHE A 14 2.54 5.35 4.37
C PHE A 14 3.23 4.11 3.85
N ASP A 15 4.50 3.94 4.17
CA ASP A 15 5.29 2.80 3.73
C ASP A 15 5.68 1.91 4.93
N ASP A 16 6.18 0.72 4.63
CA ASP A 16 6.65 -0.32 5.57
C ASP A 16 5.56 -0.99 6.43
N ALA A 17 5.98 -1.50 7.59
CA ALA A 17 5.23 -2.43 8.39
C ALA A 17 4.06 -1.78 9.14
N VAL A 18 2.90 -2.42 9.04
CA VAL A 18 1.66 -2.02 9.69
C VAL A 18 1.63 -2.62 11.10
N GLN A 19 1.88 -1.79 12.11
CA GLN A 19 2.10 -2.23 13.48
C GLN A 19 1.37 -1.34 14.49
N ALA A 20 1.24 -1.85 15.72
CA ALA A 20 0.63 -1.12 16.83
C ALA A 20 1.29 0.26 17.10
N PRO A 21 2.61 0.47 16.89
CA PRO A 21 3.20 1.80 17.01
C PRO A 21 3.00 2.71 15.78
N THR A 22 2.85 2.14 14.58
CA THR A 22 2.81 2.93 13.33
C THR A 22 1.40 3.36 12.95
N VAL A 23 0.39 2.52 13.18
CA VAL A 23 -1.01 2.82 12.86
C VAL A 23 -1.56 4.05 13.60
N PRO A 24 -1.32 4.25 14.91
CA PRO A 24 -1.75 5.47 15.59
C PRO A 24 -1.14 6.76 15.04
N VAL A 25 0.10 6.69 14.54
CA VAL A 25 0.77 7.84 13.90
C VAL A 25 0.11 8.17 12.56
N ALA A 26 -0.19 7.18 11.73
CA ALA A 26 -0.95 7.40 10.51
C ALA A 26 -2.34 8.01 10.83
N HIS A 27 -3.04 7.48 11.84
CA HIS A 27 -4.32 8.03 12.27
C HIS A 27 -4.24 9.44 12.85
N SER A 28 -3.16 9.82 13.55
CA SER A 28 -3.02 11.18 14.09
C SER A 28 -2.87 12.25 12.99
N LEU A 29 -2.35 11.84 11.84
CA LEU A 29 -2.26 12.66 10.63
C LEU A 29 -3.58 12.72 9.85
N MET A 30 -4.45 11.72 9.98
CA MET A 30 -5.67 11.61 9.16
C MET A 30 -6.95 12.05 9.86
N THR A 31 -7.12 11.65 11.13
CA THR A 31 -8.36 11.84 11.91
C THR A 31 -8.84 13.29 11.98
N PRO A 32 -7.95 14.31 12.05
CA PRO A 32 -8.40 15.71 12.10
C PRO A 32 -9.03 16.23 10.80
N HIS A 33 -8.90 15.53 9.68
CA HIS A 33 -9.22 16.05 8.35
C HIS A 33 -10.39 15.33 7.68
N VAL A 34 -11.16 16.08 6.91
CA VAL A 34 -12.28 15.58 6.11
C VAL A 34 -12.23 16.14 4.70
N ASN A 35 -12.74 15.37 3.74
CA ASN A 35 -12.96 15.80 2.37
C ASN A 35 -14.20 16.72 2.27
N PRO A 36 -14.36 17.47 1.16
CA PRO A 36 -15.49 18.39 0.95
C PRO A 36 -16.89 17.77 1.06
N ASN A 37 -17.02 16.45 0.91
CA ASN A 37 -18.28 15.72 1.12
C ASN A 37 -18.54 15.31 2.58
N GLY A 38 -17.69 15.73 3.52
CA GLY A 38 -17.76 15.39 4.94
C GLY A 38 -17.22 14.01 5.31
N CYS A 39 -16.72 13.23 4.34
CA CYS A 39 -16.10 11.94 4.62
C CYS A 39 -14.69 12.13 5.22
N PRO A 40 -14.25 11.27 6.16
CA PRO A 40 -12.86 11.24 6.59
C PRO A 40 -11.95 11.03 5.39
N ILE A 41 -10.80 11.71 5.39
CA ILE A 41 -9.80 11.54 4.33
C ILE A 41 -9.32 10.09 4.22
N LYS A 42 -8.74 9.75 3.07
CA LYS A 42 -8.21 8.41 2.80
C LYS A 42 -6.75 8.49 2.39
N ALA A 43 -6.03 7.41 2.67
CA ALA A 43 -4.60 7.28 2.39
C ALA A 43 -4.30 5.88 1.84
N THR A 44 -3.13 5.73 1.25
CA THR A 44 -2.62 4.45 0.74
C THR A 44 -1.47 3.97 1.63
N TRP A 45 -1.52 2.73 2.09
CA TRP A 45 -0.41 2.10 2.80
C TRP A 45 0.28 1.07 1.90
N PHE A 46 1.54 1.31 1.53
CA PHE A 46 2.40 0.33 0.88
C PHE A 46 2.97 -0.60 1.95
N ALA A 47 2.29 -1.72 2.19
CA ALA A 47 2.55 -2.60 3.31
C ALA A 47 3.54 -3.70 2.95
N GLN A 48 4.57 -3.85 3.78
CA GLN A 48 5.38 -5.07 3.80
C GLN A 48 4.74 -6.12 4.73
N THR A 49 5.06 -7.41 4.56
CA THR A 49 4.55 -8.45 5.48
C THR A 49 5.43 -8.67 6.70
N LEU A 50 6.74 -8.50 6.57
CA LEU A 50 7.68 -8.68 7.66
C LEU A 50 7.40 -7.66 8.77
N TYR A 51 7.23 -8.16 9.99
CA TYR A 51 6.86 -7.38 11.19
C TYR A 51 5.47 -6.75 11.19
N SER A 52 4.64 -6.94 10.16
CA SER A 52 3.28 -6.40 10.15
C SER A 52 2.31 -7.29 10.93
N ASP A 53 1.31 -6.65 11.53
CA ASP A 53 0.13 -7.33 12.08
C ASP A 53 -0.97 -7.36 11.01
N PHE A 54 -1.34 -8.55 10.55
CA PHE A 54 -2.34 -8.70 9.48
C PHE A 54 -3.75 -8.22 9.90
N SER A 55 -4.08 -8.21 11.19
CA SER A 55 -5.34 -7.61 11.66
C SER A 55 -5.34 -6.09 11.52
N LEU A 56 -4.18 -5.45 11.69
CA LEU A 56 -4.06 -4.00 11.50
C LEU A 56 -4.10 -3.63 10.02
N ILE A 57 -3.50 -4.45 9.14
CA ILE A 57 -3.66 -4.32 7.68
C ILE A 57 -5.14 -4.41 7.29
N GLN A 58 -5.86 -5.40 7.85
CA GLN A 58 -7.28 -5.57 7.61
C GLN A 58 -8.09 -4.37 8.10
N GLN A 59 -7.86 -3.87 9.32
CA GLN A 59 -8.56 -2.72 9.88
C GLN A 59 -8.32 -1.45 9.04
N TRP A 60 -7.09 -1.24 8.58
CA TRP A 60 -6.75 -0.14 7.69
C TRP A 60 -7.60 -0.16 6.41
N TYR A 61 -7.64 -1.32 5.74
CA TYR A 61 -8.46 -1.53 4.54
C TYR A 61 -9.96 -1.41 4.83
N ALA A 62 -10.45 -2.01 5.91
CA ALA A 62 -11.86 -1.99 6.28
C ALA A 62 -12.36 -0.56 6.58
N ALA A 63 -11.50 0.32 7.09
CA ALA A 63 -11.78 1.75 7.25
C ALA A 63 -11.89 2.54 5.91
N GLY A 64 -11.74 1.86 4.77
CA GLY A 64 -11.86 2.39 3.42
C GLY A 64 -10.55 2.94 2.85
N ASN A 65 -9.42 2.73 3.53
CA ASN A 65 -8.11 3.09 3.00
C ASN A 65 -7.60 2.03 2.04
N GLU A 66 -6.57 2.38 1.28
CA GLU A 66 -5.93 1.44 0.36
C GLU A 66 -4.76 0.73 1.04
N VAL A 67 -4.61 -0.56 0.72
CA VAL A 67 -3.42 -1.36 1.00
C VAL A 67 -2.79 -1.76 -0.33
N ALA A 68 -1.52 -1.42 -0.50
CA ALA A 68 -0.71 -1.74 -1.66
C ALA A 68 0.51 -2.58 -1.24
N ASP A 69 1.15 -3.21 -2.21
CA ASP A 69 2.28 -4.11 -2.01
C ASP A 69 3.59 -3.34 -1.82
N HIS A 70 4.32 -3.69 -0.75
CA HIS A 70 5.69 -3.23 -0.49
C HIS A 70 6.65 -4.40 -0.19
N THR A 71 6.43 -5.54 -0.86
CA THR A 71 7.17 -6.82 -0.75
C THR A 71 7.04 -7.55 0.58
N MET A 72 7.56 -8.77 0.70
CA MET A 72 7.49 -9.50 1.96
C MET A 72 8.51 -8.97 2.97
N ASN A 73 9.78 -8.85 2.55
CA ASN A 73 10.92 -8.59 3.43
C ASN A 73 11.62 -7.25 3.17
N HIS A 74 11.02 -6.35 2.38
CA HIS A 74 11.57 -5.02 2.10
C HIS A 74 12.93 -5.08 1.38
N LEU A 75 13.00 -5.88 0.32
CA LEU A 75 14.20 -6.01 -0.52
C LEU A 75 14.15 -5.08 -1.74
N GLY A 76 15.24 -4.34 -1.97
CA GLY A 76 15.40 -3.53 -3.19
C GLY A 76 15.62 -4.39 -4.43
N THR A 77 15.17 -3.91 -5.60
CA THR A 77 15.10 -4.71 -6.84
C THR A 77 14.44 -6.08 -6.59
N PRO A 78 13.20 -6.10 -6.07
CA PRO A 78 12.64 -7.31 -5.49
C PRO A 78 12.41 -8.40 -6.54
N PRO A 79 12.78 -9.67 -6.25
CA PRO A 79 12.40 -10.82 -7.07
C PRO A 79 10.89 -11.07 -7.03
N ALA A 80 10.40 -11.93 -7.94
CA ALA A 80 8.96 -12.15 -8.10
C ALA A 80 8.29 -12.78 -6.88
N ASP A 81 9.00 -13.60 -6.09
CA ASP A 81 8.48 -14.24 -4.88
C ASP A 81 8.29 -13.25 -3.72
N GLU A 82 9.08 -12.18 -3.66
CA GLU A 82 8.86 -11.06 -2.73
C GLU A 82 7.54 -10.33 -3.01
N ILE A 83 7.28 -10.02 -4.29
CA ILE A 83 6.07 -9.30 -4.72
C ILE A 83 4.84 -10.21 -4.63
N THR A 84 4.88 -11.39 -5.26
CA THR A 84 3.72 -12.30 -5.28
C THR A 84 3.41 -12.88 -3.91
N GLY A 85 4.43 -13.13 -3.09
CA GLY A 85 4.29 -13.63 -1.73
C GLY A 85 3.60 -12.62 -0.82
N CYS A 86 3.88 -11.33 -0.98
CA CYS A 86 3.24 -10.26 -0.20
C CYS A 86 1.72 -10.23 -0.44
N ARG A 87 1.27 -10.12 -1.70
CA ARG A 87 -0.16 -10.20 -2.04
C ARG A 87 -0.83 -11.46 -1.51
N LYS A 88 -0.19 -12.62 -1.66
CA LYS A 88 -0.73 -13.91 -1.18
C LYS A 88 -0.91 -13.92 0.34
N ALA A 89 0.08 -13.47 1.09
CA ALA A 89 0.03 -13.43 2.55
C ALA A 89 -1.01 -12.41 3.05
N ILE A 90 -1.05 -11.20 2.48
CA ILE A 90 -2.05 -10.19 2.84
C ILE A 90 -3.47 -10.68 2.53
N ASN A 91 -3.70 -11.29 1.36
CA ASN A 91 -4.99 -11.89 1.04
C ASN A 91 -5.39 -12.98 2.06
N ALA A 92 -4.46 -13.89 2.36
CA ALA A 92 -4.72 -15.03 3.22
C ALA A 92 -4.99 -14.65 4.69
N PHE A 93 -4.29 -13.65 5.21
CA PHE A 93 -4.27 -13.34 6.64
C PHE A 93 -4.87 -11.98 7.01
N SER A 94 -5.10 -11.08 6.04
CA SER A 94 -5.88 -9.84 6.20
C SER A 94 -7.21 -9.86 5.44
N GLY A 95 -7.48 -10.89 4.63
CA GLY A 95 -8.75 -11.07 3.93
C GLY A 95 -8.99 -10.08 2.79
N ILE A 96 -7.99 -9.29 2.41
CA ILE A 96 -8.11 -8.29 1.34
C ILE A 96 -8.12 -9.04 0.00
N PRO A 97 -9.16 -8.86 -0.84
CA PRO A 97 -9.23 -9.55 -2.14
C PRO A 97 -8.12 -9.09 -3.09
N PHE A 98 -7.70 -9.96 -4.01
CA PHE A 98 -6.58 -9.67 -4.92
C PHE A 98 -6.87 -8.50 -5.86
N SER A 99 -8.14 -8.27 -6.21
CA SER A 99 -8.58 -7.11 -6.98
C SER A 99 -8.38 -5.77 -6.26
N GLN A 100 -8.21 -5.78 -4.94
CA GLN A 100 -7.95 -4.59 -4.13
C GLN A 100 -6.46 -4.46 -3.76
N LEU A 101 -5.66 -5.51 -3.93
CA LEU A 101 -4.20 -5.50 -3.81
C LEU A 101 -3.57 -5.25 -5.18
N SER A 102 -3.76 -4.05 -5.72
CA SER A 102 -3.44 -3.72 -7.11
C SER A 102 -2.33 -2.68 -7.29
N GLY A 103 -1.88 -2.05 -6.21
CA GLY A 103 -0.79 -1.08 -6.20
C GLY A 103 0.53 -1.70 -5.74
N PHE A 104 1.65 -1.15 -6.21
CA PHE A 104 2.99 -1.53 -5.79
C PHE A 104 3.87 -0.29 -5.58
N ARG A 105 4.82 -0.40 -4.65
CA ARG A 105 5.97 0.49 -4.52
C ARG A 105 7.20 -0.35 -4.20
N ALA A 106 8.31 -0.11 -4.90
CA ALA A 106 9.56 -0.79 -4.65
C ALA A 106 10.21 -0.29 -3.35
N PRO A 107 10.67 -1.20 -2.47
CA PRO A 107 11.49 -0.84 -1.32
C PRO A 107 12.67 0.05 -1.70
N PHE A 108 12.93 1.08 -0.89
CA PHE A 108 13.95 2.11 -1.13
C PHE A 108 13.79 2.90 -2.44
N LEU A 109 12.61 2.82 -3.08
CA LEU A 109 12.38 3.28 -4.45
C LEU A 109 13.36 2.65 -5.45
N ASN A 110 13.91 1.47 -5.13
CA ASN A 110 14.89 0.78 -5.95
C ASN A 110 14.19 -0.23 -6.88
N TYR A 111 13.73 0.29 -8.01
CA TYR A 111 13.08 -0.47 -9.07
C TYR A 111 14.02 -0.70 -10.27
N SER A 112 13.60 -1.57 -11.20
CA SER A 112 14.30 -1.87 -12.45
C SER A 112 13.30 -2.24 -13.55
N ALA A 113 13.70 -2.35 -14.82
CA ALA A 113 12.80 -2.94 -15.83
C ALA A 113 12.36 -4.36 -15.47
N GLY A 114 13.21 -5.15 -14.79
CA GLY A 114 12.83 -6.47 -14.28
C GLY A 114 11.69 -6.39 -13.27
N THR A 115 11.72 -5.39 -12.39
CA THR A 115 10.63 -5.10 -11.46
C THR A 115 9.33 -4.82 -12.21
N PHE A 116 9.34 -3.89 -13.17
CA PHE A 116 8.16 -3.59 -13.99
C PHE A 116 7.65 -4.82 -14.77
N GLN A 117 8.55 -5.62 -15.35
CA GLN A 117 8.15 -6.87 -16.04
C GLN A 117 7.38 -7.82 -15.12
N ILE A 118 7.81 -7.98 -13.85
CA ILE A 118 7.09 -8.79 -12.87
C ILE A 118 5.70 -8.18 -12.60
N LEU A 119 5.61 -6.87 -12.38
CA LEU A 119 4.33 -6.20 -12.12
C LEU A 119 3.33 -6.37 -13.27
N GLY A 120 3.80 -6.29 -14.52
CA GLY A 120 2.99 -6.53 -15.72
C GLY A 120 2.57 -7.99 -15.91
N GLN A 121 3.39 -8.95 -15.48
CA GLN A 121 3.03 -10.37 -15.45
C GLN A 121 1.95 -10.65 -14.40
N GLU A 122 2.08 -10.05 -13.22
CA GLU A 122 1.18 -10.21 -12.07
C GLU A 122 -0.06 -9.30 -12.10
N LYS A 123 -0.22 -8.54 -13.19
CA LYS A 123 -1.39 -7.69 -13.48
C LYS A 123 -1.67 -6.66 -12.39
N PHE A 124 -0.61 -6.03 -11.88
CA PHE A 124 -0.77 -4.83 -11.05
C PHE A 124 -1.46 -3.72 -11.85
N LEU A 125 -2.30 -2.95 -11.16
CA LEU A 125 -2.95 -1.78 -11.74
C LEU A 125 -1.94 -0.64 -11.89
N TYR A 126 -1.09 -0.44 -10.87
CA TYR A 126 -0.15 0.67 -10.88
C TYR A 126 1.13 0.41 -10.09
N ASP A 127 2.19 1.12 -10.47
CA ASP A 127 3.39 1.37 -9.67
C ASP A 127 3.42 2.84 -9.21
N SER A 128 4.06 3.08 -8.06
CA SER A 128 4.37 4.44 -7.58
C SER A 128 5.77 4.42 -6.95
N SER A 129 6.78 4.04 -7.73
CA SER A 129 8.17 3.99 -7.27
C SER A 129 9.03 5.10 -7.86
N THR A 130 8.61 5.68 -8.98
CA THR A 130 9.44 6.62 -9.74
C THR A 130 9.34 8.03 -9.16
N ALA A 131 10.47 8.68 -8.93
CA ALA A 131 10.49 10.06 -8.46
C ALA A 131 10.22 11.05 -9.61
N ALA A 132 9.64 12.19 -9.30
CA ALA A 132 9.46 13.27 -10.26
C ALA A 132 9.81 14.61 -9.62
N VAL A 133 10.43 15.47 -10.43
CA VAL A 133 10.73 16.87 -10.11
C VAL A 133 9.88 17.77 -11.02
N PRO A 134 9.81 19.09 -10.82
CA PRO A 134 8.85 19.93 -11.55
C PRO A 134 8.91 19.85 -13.09
N THR A 135 10.02 19.41 -13.68
CA THR A 135 10.17 19.25 -15.13
C THR A 135 9.53 17.98 -15.69
N ASP A 136 9.29 16.96 -14.85
CA ASP A 136 8.71 15.67 -15.23
C ASP A 136 7.63 15.18 -14.24
N ALA A 137 7.10 16.10 -13.42
CA ALA A 137 5.98 15.92 -12.50
C ALA A 137 4.64 15.82 -13.25
N PHE A 138 4.48 14.77 -14.05
CA PHE A 138 3.26 14.52 -14.81
C PHE A 138 2.11 14.03 -13.92
N TRP A 139 0.88 14.22 -14.41
CA TRP A 139 -0.27 13.42 -13.97
C TRP A 139 0.04 11.92 -14.13
N PRO A 140 -0.64 11.03 -13.38
CA PRO A 140 -0.54 9.59 -13.60
C PRO A 140 -0.72 9.24 -15.08
N TYR A 141 0.04 8.29 -15.58
CA TYR A 141 0.03 7.90 -16.98
C TYR A 141 0.20 6.39 -17.12
N THR A 142 -0.22 5.83 -18.24
CA THR A 142 -0.04 4.40 -18.51
C THR A 142 1.31 4.10 -19.12
N LEU A 143 1.87 2.93 -18.78
CA LEU A 143 3.13 2.40 -19.29
C LEU A 143 3.01 1.82 -20.70
N ASP A 144 1.97 2.15 -21.46
CA ASP A 144 1.78 1.77 -22.87
C ASP A 144 2.99 2.17 -23.72
N HIS A 145 3.59 3.32 -23.40
CA HIS A 145 4.73 3.91 -24.09
C HIS A 145 6.00 4.01 -23.22
N GLY A 146 6.04 3.27 -22.11
CA GLY A 146 7.14 3.29 -21.15
C GLY A 146 7.12 4.45 -20.16
N LEU A 147 8.19 4.56 -19.39
CA LEU A 147 8.36 5.59 -18.37
C LEU A 147 8.67 6.94 -19.00
N ALA A 148 8.09 7.99 -18.42
CA ALA A 148 8.24 9.37 -18.86
C ALA A 148 8.95 10.27 -17.83
N ASN A 149 9.10 9.82 -16.57
CA ASN A 149 9.80 10.54 -15.50
C ASN A 149 10.93 9.70 -14.90
N ASP A 150 11.77 10.34 -14.08
CA ASP A 150 12.92 9.70 -13.41
C ASP A 150 14.01 9.17 -14.36
N CYS A 151 14.11 9.75 -15.55
CA CYS A 151 14.92 9.23 -16.65
C CYS A 151 16.45 9.38 -16.50
N TRP A 152 16.93 9.96 -15.39
CA TRP A 152 18.35 10.32 -15.20
C TRP A 152 19.28 9.10 -15.11
N ASN A 153 18.75 7.95 -14.68
CA ASN A 153 19.47 6.68 -14.59
C ASN A 153 19.41 5.86 -15.91
N GLY A 154 18.74 6.37 -16.94
CA GLY A 154 18.58 5.70 -18.23
C GLY A 154 17.36 4.78 -18.35
N ILE A 155 16.55 4.61 -17.29
CA ILE A 155 15.40 3.68 -17.27
C ILE A 155 14.39 3.96 -18.39
N CYS A 156 14.17 5.22 -18.76
CA CYS A 156 13.24 5.59 -19.83
C CYS A 156 13.72 5.16 -21.23
N ASN A 157 14.98 4.77 -21.38
CA ASN A 157 15.50 4.20 -22.63
C ASN A 157 15.36 2.66 -22.67
N GLU A 158 14.98 2.03 -21.56
CA GLU A 158 14.73 0.60 -21.52
C GLU A 158 13.38 0.27 -22.17
N ALA A 159 13.26 -0.94 -22.72
CA ALA A 159 12.04 -1.40 -23.39
C ALA A 159 10.95 -1.82 -22.38
N ILE A 160 10.56 -0.90 -21.51
CA ILE A 160 9.43 -1.06 -20.58
C ILE A 160 8.18 -0.64 -21.35
N SER A 161 7.30 -1.60 -21.65
CA SER A 161 5.96 -1.31 -22.17
C SER A 161 5.00 -2.33 -21.59
N ILE A 162 4.08 -1.85 -20.75
CA ILE A 162 3.12 -2.68 -20.02
C ILE A 162 1.74 -2.08 -20.24
N PRO A 163 1.04 -2.49 -21.31
CA PRO A 163 -0.22 -1.87 -21.68
C PRO A 163 -1.26 -1.90 -20.55
N GLY A 164 -1.81 -0.74 -20.25
CA GLY A 164 -2.86 -0.52 -19.24
C GLY A 164 -2.39 -0.44 -17.78
N MET A 165 -1.12 -0.72 -17.49
CA MET A 165 -0.55 -0.49 -16.14
C MET A 165 -0.22 0.99 -15.98
N TRP A 166 -0.58 1.58 -14.84
CA TRP A 166 -0.34 2.98 -14.54
C TRP A 166 0.98 3.19 -13.79
N GLU A 167 1.61 4.32 -14.03
CA GLU A 167 2.60 4.92 -13.15
C GLU A 167 1.94 6.10 -12.43
N ILE A 168 2.14 6.18 -11.11
CA ILE A 168 1.81 7.35 -10.30
C ILE A 168 3.15 7.95 -9.83
N PRO A 169 3.67 8.96 -10.55
CA PRO A 169 4.95 9.56 -10.20
C PRO A 169 4.94 10.15 -8.79
N MET A 170 6.01 9.95 -8.05
CA MET A 170 6.21 10.53 -6.72
C MET A 170 6.78 11.94 -6.84
N HIS A 171 5.91 12.94 -6.76
CA HIS A 171 6.31 14.34 -6.93
C HIS A 171 7.09 14.78 -5.69
N ALA A 172 8.39 15.01 -5.85
CA ALA A 172 9.27 15.40 -4.77
C ALA A 172 8.93 16.81 -4.27
N ILE A 173 9.06 17.00 -2.96
CA ILE A 173 8.97 18.33 -2.35
C ILE A 173 10.29 19.05 -2.64
N MET A 174 10.24 20.15 -3.39
CA MET A 174 11.42 20.98 -3.66
C MET A 174 11.65 21.97 -2.51
N ASP A 175 12.89 22.11 -2.03
CA ASP A 175 13.25 23.07 -0.98
C ASP A 175 13.19 24.55 -1.41
N SER A 176 13.16 24.80 -2.72
CA SER A 176 13.18 26.12 -3.34
C SER A 176 12.75 26.03 -4.81
N ASP A 177 12.52 27.18 -5.45
CA ASP A 177 12.31 27.29 -6.91
C ASP A 177 13.64 27.53 -7.66
N SER A 178 14.78 27.37 -7.00
CA SER A 178 16.09 27.61 -7.60
C SER A 178 16.50 26.46 -8.52
N ALA A 179 17.39 26.72 -9.49
CA ALA A 179 17.95 25.67 -10.34
C ALA A 179 18.84 24.67 -9.56
N THR A 180 19.17 24.99 -8.31
CA THR A 180 19.95 24.14 -7.39
C THR A 180 19.07 23.55 -6.28
N ALA A 181 17.74 23.58 -6.44
CA ALA A 181 16.82 23.06 -5.46
C ALA A 181 17.05 21.56 -5.23
N ILE A 182 16.95 21.14 -3.98
CA ILE A 182 17.07 19.73 -3.60
C ILE A 182 15.67 19.12 -3.60
N PRO A 183 15.46 17.99 -4.31
CA PRO A 183 14.22 17.24 -4.24
C PRO A 183 14.18 16.33 -3.01
N HIS A 184 13.07 16.38 -2.27
CA HIS A 184 12.79 15.54 -1.11
C HIS A 184 11.61 14.61 -1.41
N THR A 185 11.91 13.36 -1.76
CA THR A 185 10.90 12.41 -2.25
C THR A 185 10.13 11.72 -1.12
N MET A 186 10.75 11.45 0.03
CA MET A 186 10.08 10.83 1.18
C MET A 186 10.59 11.47 2.47
N ASP A 187 9.73 11.54 3.49
CA ASP A 187 10.07 12.07 4.82
C ASP A 187 10.75 13.44 4.82
N ALA A 188 10.26 14.39 4.01
CA ALA A 188 10.85 15.72 3.87
C ALA A 188 11.03 16.48 5.20
N GLN A 189 10.30 16.10 6.26
CA GLN A 189 10.47 16.64 7.61
C GLN A 189 11.85 16.39 8.22
N LEU A 190 12.57 15.36 7.76
CA LEU A 190 13.89 15.02 8.28
C LEU A 190 15.01 15.91 7.71
N ASP A 191 14.74 16.60 6.59
CA ASP A 191 15.76 17.32 5.83
C ASP A 191 15.77 18.84 6.12
N GLY A 192 14.88 19.33 6.98
CA GLY A 192 14.76 20.74 7.29
C GLY A 192 14.15 21.04 8.66
N SER A 193 14.23 22.31 9.08
CA SER A 193 13.47 22.74 10.26
C SER A 193 11.96 22.71 9.96
N PRO A 194 11.09 22.54 10.98
CA PRO A 194 9.65 22.54 10.76
C PRO A 194 9.14 23.77 9.98
N ASP A 195 9.72 24.96 10.22
CA ASP A 195 9.35 26.17 9.48
C ASP A 195 9.79 26.15 8.02
N ALA A 196 10.99 25.64 7.73
CA ALA A 196 11.46 25.48 6.36
C ALA A 196 10.58 24.50 5.60
N VAL A 197 10.33 23.33 6.19
CA VAL A 197 9.51 22.26 5.58
C VAL A 197 8.08 22.76 5.37
N ARG A 198 7.50 23.51 6.31
CA ARG A 198 6.17 24.14 6.11
C ARG A 198 6.16 25.07 4.88
N GLY A 199 7.23 25.85 4.71
CA GLY A 199 7.43 26.71 3.53
C GLY A 199 7.51 25.90 2.24
N TRP A 200 8.28 24.80 2.24
CA TRP A 200 8.42 23.90 1.10
C TRP A 200 7.08 23.27 0.73
N LEU A 201 6.37 22.67 1.68
CA LEU A 201 5.06 22.07 1.47
C LEU A 201 4.06 23.06 0.86
N GLN A 202 3.99 24.28 1.40
CA GLN A 202 3.10 25.31 0.88
C GLN A 202 3.45 25.77 -0.54
N ALA A 203 4.74 25.95 -0.83
CA ALA A 203 5.21 26.34 -2.16
C ALA A 203 4.93 25.26 -3.21
N ASN A 204 5.23 23.99 -2.88
CA ASN A 204 4.98 22.86 -3.77
C ASN A 204 3.46 22.66 -3.97
N PHE A 205 2.63 22.69 -2.93
CA PHE A 205 1.17 22.62 -3.11
C PHE A 205 0.65 23.73 -4.02
N ASN A 206 1.12 24.97 -3.83
CA ASN A 206 0.70 26.10 -4.67
C ASN A 206 1.11 25.92 -6.14
N ARG A 207 2.22 25.25 -6.42
CA ARG A 207 2.66 24.93 -7.79
C ARG A 207 1.65 24.01 -8.48
N HIS A 208 1.17 22.98 -7.80
CA HIS A 208 0.18 22.05 -8.33
C HIS A 208 -1.19 22.73 -8.44
N TYR A 209 -1.63 23.38 -7.36
CA TYR A 209 -2.96 23.98 -7.24
C TYR A 209 -3.19 25.14 -8.23
N ASN A 210 -2.16 25.94 -8.51
CA ASN A 210 -2.26 27.05 -9.47
C ASN A 210 -1.80 26.67 -10.88
N GLY A 211 -1.24 25.47 -11.05
CA GLY A 211 -0.77 24.92 -12.32
C GLY A 211 -1.85 24.10 -13.03
N ASP A 212 -1.48 22.91 -13.46
CA ASP A 212 -2.32 21.96 -14.18
C ASP A 212 -3.12 21.02 -13.26
N ARG A 213 -3.06 21.23 -11.94
CA ARG A 213 -3.70 20.43 -10.88
C ARG A 213 -3.17 19.01 -10.75
N ALA A 214 -1.97 18.70 -11.27
CA ALA A 214 -1.36 17.39 -11.04
C ALA A 214 -1.38 17.01 -9.55
N PRO A 215 -1.56 15.72 -9.20
CA PRO A 215 -1.74 15.31 -7.80
C PRO A 215 -0.58 15.78 -6.94
N PHE A 216 -0.86 16.29 -5.75
CA PHE A 216 0.15 16.63 -4.77
C PHE A 216 0.29 15.48 -3.77
N GLY A 217 1.51 15.02 -3.52
CA GLY A 217 1.76 13.87 -2.66
C GLY A 217 2.57 14.21 -1.41
N ILE A 218 2.28 13.51 -0.32
CA ILE A 218 3.17 13.40 0.85
C ILE A 218 3.35 11.91 1.13
N TYR A 219 4.61 11.48 1.16
CA TYR A 219 5.02 10.08 1.27
C TYR A 219 5.88 9.90 2.52
N LEU A 220 5.43 9.09 3.47
CA LEU A 220 6.00 9.03 4.82
C LEU A 220 6.26 7.61 5.28
N HIS A 221 7.31 7.43 6.09
CA HIS A 221 7.39 6.28 6.97
C HIS A 221 6.80 6.70 8.34
N PRO A 222 5.75 6.04 8.85
CA PRO A 222 5.17 6.41 10.15
C PRO A 222 6.19 6.44 11.29
N VAL A 223 7.21 5.59 11.24
CA VAL A 223 8.31 5.53 12.22
C VAL A 223 9.16 6.81 12.26
N HIS A 224 9.20 7.58 11.18
CA HIS A 224 9.99 8.81 11.05
C HIS A 224 9.19 10.10 11.28
N VAL A 225 7.86 10.01 11.42
CA VAL A 225 7.03 11.22 11.61
C VAL A 225 7.39 11.93 12.91
N GLY A 226 7.53 11.19 14.02
CA GLY A 226 7.90 11.75 15.32
C GLY A 226 7.10 13.01 15.69
N ASN A 227 7.81 14.10 15.97
CA ASN A 227 7.22 15.39 16.35
C ASN A 227 6.66 16.21 15.16
N ALA A 228 6.74 15.71 13.93
CA ALA A 228 6.23 16.40 12.74
C ALA A 228 4.71 16.26 12.55
N THR A 229 4.00 15.58 13.47
CA THR A 229 2.54 15.43 13.42
C THR A 229 1.83 16.78 13.31
N ASP A 230 2.22 17.76 14.13
CA ASP A 230 1.60 19.10 14.12
C ASP A 230 1.93 19.86 12.83
N LEU A 231 3.16 19.75 12.33
CA LEU A 231 3.57 20.34 11.05
C LEU A 231 2.66 19.90 9.90
N TYR A 232 2.44 18.59 9.77
CA TYR A 232 1.61 18.03 8.72
C TYR A 232 0.12 18.36 8.92
N ASN A 233 -0.38 18.31 10.15
CA ASN A 233 -1.76 18.66 10.44
C ASN A 233 -2.06 20.15 10.17
N GLU A 234 -1.18 21.06 10.58
CA GLU A 234 -1.30 22.48 10.27
C GLU A 234 -1.30 22.75 8.76
N PHE A 235 -0.40 22.08 8.03
CA PHE A 235 -0.32 22.22 6.58
C PHE A 235 -1.57 21.66 5.87
N MET A 236 -2.00 20.44 6.20
CA MET A 236 -3.21 19.86 5.58
C MET A 236 -4.46 20.69 5.89
N ALA A 237 -4.56 21.27 7.09
CA ALA A 237 -5.63 22.19 7.44
C ALA A 237 -5.55 23.51 6.63
N SER A 238 -4.35 24.04 6.35
CA SER A 238 -4.18 25.30 5.60
C SER A 238 -4.58 25.17 4.12
N ILE A 239 -4.44 23.98 3.54
CA ILE A 239 -4.78 23.70 2.14
C ILE A 239 -6.20 23.18 1.95
N ALA A 240 -6.93 22.85 3.03
CA ALA A 240 -8.30 22.36 2.95
C ALA A 240 -9.22 23.39 2.25
N LYS A 241 -9.77 23.00 1.09
CA LYS A 241 -10.63 23.83 0.23
C LYS A 241 -11.75 22.98 -0.38
N PRO A 242 -12.86 23.59 -0.85
CA PRO A 242 -13.96 22.86 -1.48
C PRO A 242 -13.60 22.06 -2.76
N ASP A 243 -12.40 22.30 -3.31
CA ASP A 243 -11.88 21.65 -4.50
C ASP A 243 -10.59 20.85 -4.26
N VAL A 244 -10.23 20.57 -3.00
CA VAL A 244 -9.09 19.73 -2.62
C VAL A 244 -9.60 18.42 -2.03
N TRP A 245 -9.14 17.29 -2.57
CA TRP A 245 -9.59 15.96 -2.21
C TRP A 245 -8.42 15.06 -1.83
N PHE A 246 -8.40 14.63 -0.58
CA PHE A 246 -7.48 13.64 -0.05
C PHE A 246 -7.99 12.24 -0.38
N VAL A 247 -7.28 11.55 -1.27
CA VAL A 247 -7.73 10.31 -1.90
C VAL A 247 -6.65 9.24 -1.78
N THR A 248 -7.08 7.97 -1.86
CA THR A 248 -6.16 6.88 -2.15
C THR A 248 -5.66 6.96 -3.59
N ASN A 249 -4.55 6.28 -3.88
CA ASN A 249 -4.04 6.13 -5.24
C ASN A 249 -5.07 5.43 -6.15
N GLN A 250 -5.77 4.42 -5.67
CA GLN A 250 -6.89 3.79 -6.39
C GLN A 250 -8.01 4.77 -6.73
N GLN A 251 -8.43 5.63 -5.79
CA GLN A 251 -9.47 6.65 -6.03
C GLN A 251 -9.00 7.70 -7.05
N LEU A 252 -7.73 8.09 -6.99
CA LEU A 252 -7.11 8.95 -8.00
C LEU A 252 -7.19 8.29 -9.39
N LEU A 253 -6.82 7.01 -9.52
CA LEU A 253 -6.88 6.30 -10.80
C LEU A 253 -8.30 6.06 -11.29
N GLN A 254 -9.27 5.84 -10.40
CA GLN A 254 -10.69 5.77 -10.78
C GLN A 254 -11.17 7.08 -11.41
N TRP A 255 -10.74 8.23 -10.88
CA TRP A 255 -11.00 9.52 -11.51
C TRP A 255 -10.24 9.66 -12.84
N MET A 256 -8.97 9.24 -12.93
CA MET A 256 -8.19 9.30 -14.17
C MET A 256 -8.84 8.51 -15.32
N GLN A 257 -9.47 7.37 -15.00
CA GLN A 257 -10.18 6.54 -15.96
C GLN A 257 -11.51 7.15 -16.42
N ASN A 258 -12.17 7.96 -15.57
CA ASN A 258 -13.43 8.63 -15.90
C ASN A 258 -13.50 10.03 -15.26
N PRO A 259 -12.79 11.02 -15.83
CA PRO A 259 -12.64 12.33 -15.19
C PRO A 259 -13.97 13.08 -15.09
N VAL A 260 -14.30 13.53 -13.88
CA VAL A 260 -15.45 14.40 -13.61
C VAL A 260 -14.99 15.76 -13.06
N PRO A 261 -15.70 16.86 -13.34
CA PRO A 261 -15.36 18.15 -12.74
C PRO A 261 -15.54 18.11 -11.21
N ASN A 262 -14.87 18.99 -10.48
CA ASN A 262 -14.91 19.07 -9.01
C ASN A 262 -16.35 19.06 -8.46
N SER A 263 -17.26 19.75 -9.14
CA SER A 263 -18.70 19.81 -8.79
C SER A 263 -19.40 18.45 -8.68
N GLN A 264 -18.84 17.38 -9.27
CA GLN A 264 -19.42 16.03 -9.29
C GLN A 264 -18.62 15.03 -8.43
N MET A 265 -17.50 15.44 -7.82
CA MET A 265 -16.64 14.57 -7.02
C MET A 265 -17.37 13.99 -5.81
N ALA A 266 -18.14 14.81 -5.10
CA ALA A 266 -18.88 14.39 -3.92
C ALA A 266 -19.87 13.25 -4.19
N ASP A 267 -20.36 13.13 -5.42
CA ASP A 267 -21.36 12.15 -5.85
C ASP A 267 -20.78 10.86 -6.40
N GLN A 268 -19.46 10.81 -6.63
CA GLN A 268 -18.83 9.60 -7.14
C GLN A 268 -18.96 8.44 -6.14
N PRO A 269 -19.31 7.22 -6.59
CA PRO A 269 -19.46 6.06 -5.71
C PRO A 269 -18.21 5.78 -4.88
N TYR A 270 -17.03 5.94 -5.48
CA TYR A 270 -15.74 5.72 -4.83
C TYR A 270 -15.36 6.78 -3.80
N MET A 271 -16.08 7.91 -3.75
CA MET A 271 -15.88 8.97 -2.76
C MET A 271 -16.82 8.84 -1.56
N LYS A 272 -17.75 7.88 -1.56
CA LYS A 272 -18.65 7.64 -0.44
C LYS A 272 -17.91 6.87 0.67
N CYS A 273 -18.22 7.20 1.93
CA CYS A 273 -17.56 6.62 3.12
C CYS A 273 -18.53 5.78 3.99
N ASN A 274 -19.52 5.15 3.36
CA ASN A 274 -20.43 4.28 4.07
C ASN A 274 -19.70 2.98 4.43
N LEU A 275 -19.54 2.72 5.73
CA LEU A 275 -19.02 1.43 6.19
C LEU A 275 -20.17 0.41 6.32
N PRO A 276 -19.92 -0.87 6.00
CA PRO A 276 -20.83 -1.96 6.30
C PRO A 276 -21.26 -1.97 7.78
N ALA A 277 -22.50 -2.39 8.03
CA ALA A 277 -23.03 -2.55 9.38
C ALA A 277 -23.69 -3.93 9.49
N VAL A 278 -22.97 -4.89 10.06
CA VAL A 278 -23.43 -6.28 10.16
C VAL A 278 -24.30 -6.56 11.40
N GLY A 279 -24.48 -5.55 12.28
CA GLY A 279 -25.41 -5.60 13.42
C GLY A 279 -25.02 -6.53 14.57
N LYS A 280 -23.87 -7.20 14.46
CA LYS A 280 -23.20 -8.04 15.46
C LYS A 280 -21.70 -7.90 15.27
N GLU A 281 -20.91 -8.11 16.31
CA GLU A 281 -19.46 -8.18 16.17
C GLU A 281 -19.07 -9.43 15.36
N ILE A 282 -18.34 -9.24 14.26
CA ILE A 282 -17.60 -10.28 13.55
C ILE A 282 -16.14 -9.85 13.40
N CYS A 283 -15.28 -10.76 12.98
CA CYS A 283 -13.87 -10.43 12.73
C CYS A 283 -13.72 -9.97 11.28
N ASN A 284 -13.94 -8.69 11.02
CA ASN A 284 -13.94 -8.08 9.68
C ASN A 284 -13.10 -6.79 9.57
N GLY A 285 -12.45 -6.35 10.65
CA GLY A 285 -11.66 -5.11 10.69
C GLY A 285 -12.46 -3.86 11.06
N LEU A 286 -13.74 -3.99 11.43
CA LEU A 286 -14.62 -2.88 11.79
C LEU A 286 -14.99 -2.91 13.28
N ASP A 287 -15.32 -1.73 13.82
CA ASP A 287 -15.98 -1.61 15.13
C ASP A 287 -17.50 -1.74 14.94
N ASP A 288 -17.95 -2.95 14.62
CA ASP A 288 -19.35 -3.25 14.31
C ASP A 288 -20.30 -2.90 15.47
N THR A 289 -19.81 -3.04 16.71
CA THR A 289 -20.55 -2.74 17.94
C THR A 289 -20.42 -1.29 18.43
N LYS A 290 -19.58 -0.46 17.77
CA LYS A 290 -19.33 0.95 18.12
C LYS A 290 -18.85 1.14 19.56
N GLN A 291 -18.04 0.20 20.06
CA GLN A 291 -17.49 0.22 21.42
C GLN A 291 -16.06 0.78 21.48
N GLY A 292 -15.54 1.30 20.36
CA GLY A 292 -14.24 1.95 20.25
C GLY A 292 -13.07 0.98 20.07
N THR A 293 -13.31 -0.29 19.76
CA THR A 293 -12.25 -1.27 19.50
C THR A 293 -12.70 -2.24 18.42
N PRO A 294 -12.11 -2.18 17.21
CA PRO A 294 -12.40 -3.15 16.15
C PRO A 294 -12.09 -4.59 16.58
N ASP A 295 -12.91 -5.53 16.11
CA ASP A 295 -12.76 -6.98 16.28
C ASP A 295 -12.59 -7.44 17.74
N LYS A 296 -13.24 -6.74 18.68
CA LYS A 296 -13.01 -6.95 20.12
C LYS A 296 -13.44 -8.36 20.55
N GLY A 297 -12.47 -9.15 20.99
CA GLY A 297 -12.68 -10.51 21.48
C GLY A 297 -12.92 -11.55 20.37
N VAL A 298 -12.78 -11.16 19.10
CA VAL A 298 -12.95 -12.06 17.95
C VAL A 298 -11.69 -12.22 17.11
N LEU A 299 -10.59 -11.52 17.43
CA LEU A 299 -9.25 -11.74 16.85
C LEU A 299 -8.58 -13.03 17.37
N GLU A 300 -7.74 -13.63 16.53
CA GLU A 300 -6.80 -14.68 16.94
C GLU A 300 -5.37 -14.15 16.85
N THR A 301 -4.59 -14.37 17.90
CA THR A 301 -3.18 -13.99 17.97
C THR A 301 -2.28 -15.19 17.70
N CYS A 302 -1.41 -15.06 16.70
CA CYS A 302 -0.44 -16.05 16.28
C CYS A 302 0.91 -15.76 16.94
N ASN A 303 1.33 -16.64 17.84
CA ASN A 303 2.55 -16.45 18.63
C ASN A 303 3.76 -17.08 17.94
N PHE A 304 4.51 -16.28 17.18
CA PHE A 304 5.76 -16.69 16.56
C PHE A 304 6.98 -16.12 17.28
N VAL A 305 8.13 -16.78 17.10
CA VAL A 305 9.42 -16.32 17.65
C VAL A 305 9.82 -14.95 17.09
N ALA A 306 9.49 -14.68 15.82
CA ALA A 306 9.77 -13.40 15.16
C ALA A 306 8.90 -12.24 15.67
N GLY A 307 7.91 -12.52 16.52
CA GLY A 307 6.94 -11.56 17.05
C GLY A 307 5.50 -12.05 16.85
N PRO A 308 4.58 -11.76 17.79
CA PRO A 308 3.18 -12.08 17.62
C PRO A 308 2.54 -11.14 16.61
N TRP A 309 1.56 -11.65 15.86
CA TRP A 309 0.64 -10.85 15.05
C TRP A 309 -0.75 -11.49 15.12
N SER A 310 -1.78 -10.72 14.78
CA SER A 310 -3.16 -11.20 14.85
C SER A 310 -3.80 -11.33 13.47
N THR A 311 -4.84 -12.15 13.37
CA THR A 311 -5.64 -12.34 12.16
C THR A 311 -7.06 -12.78 12.49
N CYS A 312 -7.98 -12.50 11.56
CA CYS A 312 -9.33 -13.03 11.57
C CYS A 312 -9.43 -14.44 10.95
N TYR A 313 -8.42 -14.90 10.21
CA TYR A 313 -8.55 -15.95 9.19
C TYR A 313 -7.75 -17.22 9.49
N GLY A 314 -7.30 -17.41 10.72
CA GLY A 314 -6.62 -18.63 11.16
C GLY A 314 -5.10 -18.50 11.13
N CYS A 315 -4.46 -18.80 12.26
CA CYS A 315 -3.01 -18.81 12.36
C CYS A 315 -2.36 -19.89 11.47
N PRO A 316 -1.27 -19.56 10.74
CA PRO A 316 -0.46 -20.55 10.06
C PRO A 316 0.40 -21.35 11.04
N LYS A 317 0.80 -22.57 10.66
CA LYS A 317 1.70 -23.43 11.44
C LYS A 317 3.11 -22.84 11.54
N THR A 318 3.53 -22.07 10.55
CA THR A 318 4.83 -21.40 10.47
C THR A 318 4.66 -19.94 10.02
N VAL A 319 5.67 -19.11 10.25
CA VAL A 319 5.69 -17.74 9.73
C VAL A 319 5.69 -17.79 8.19
N PRO A 320 4.86 -16.97 7.50
CA PRO A 320 4.94 -16.82 6.05
C PRO A 320 6.34 -16.42 5.57
N THR A 321 6.78 -17.01 4.45
CA THR A 321 8.06 -16.70 3.80
C THR A 321 7.86 -16.55 2.30
N THR A 322 8.84 -16.04 1.55
CA THR A 322 8.71 -15.97 0.08
C THR A 322 8.54 -17.35 -0.57
N SER A 323 9.13 -18.39 0.02
CA SER A 323 8.99 -19.78 -0.45
C SER A 323 7.67 -20.47 -0.04
N ASP A 324 7.04 -19.99 1.03
CA ASP A 324 5.75 -20.48 1.52
C ASP A 324 4.96 -19.30 2.10
N PRO A 325 4.33 -18.47 1.23
CA PRO A 325 3.68 -17.24 1.66
C PRO A 325 2.32 -17.49 2.30
N VAL A 326 1.76 -18.69 2.15
CA VAL A 326 0.50 -19.10 2.79
C VAL A 326 0.69 -20.48 3.41
N PRO A 327 1.46 -20.59 4.52
CA PRO A 327 1.67 -21.87 5.16
C PRO A 327 0.35 -22.49 5.62
N GLU A 328 0.36 -23.81 5.77
CA GLU A 328 -0.80 -24.55 6.25
C GLU A 328 -1.30 -23.97 7.59
N ARG A 329 -2.61 -23.75 7.71
CA ARG A 329 -3.22 -23.23 8.94
C ARG A 329 -3.23 -24.27 10.05
N VAL A 330 -3.17 -23.80 11.28
CA VAL A 330 -3.48 -24.60 12.45
C VAL A 330 -4.98 -24.89 12.42
N VAL A 331 -5.35 -26.15 12.23
CA VAL A 331 -6.75 -26.56 12.27
C VAL A 331 -7.18 -26.63 13.73
N ALA A 332 -7.92 -25.63 14.20
CA ALA A 332 -8.58 -25.71 15.50
C ALA A 332 -9.69 -26.78 15.44
N SER A 333 -9.64 -27.77 16.34
CA SER A 333 -10.71 -28.75 16.48
C SER A 333 -11.85 -28.17 17.31
N GLY A 334 -13.05 -28.03 16.71
CA GLY A 334 -14.26 -27.58 17.40
C GLY A 334 -14.63 -26.09 17.18
N PRO A 335 -15.44 -25.47 18.06
CA PRO A 335 -15.79 -24.06 17.98
C PRO A 335 -14.52 -23.21 18.10
N GLY A 336 -14.15 -22.49 17.04
CA GLY A 336 -12.90 -21.72 16.97
C GLY A 336 -12.12 -21.91 15.66
N ALA A 337 -12.51 -22.85 14.80
CA ALA A 337 -11.99 -22.92 13.44
C ALA A 337 -12.28 -21.62 12.68
N ARG A 338 -11.26 -21.10 11.99
CA ARG A 338 -11.35 -19.88 11.17
C ARG A 338 -11.23 -20.22 9.71
N THR A 339 -11.98 -19.48 8.90
CA THR A 339 -12.05 -19.70 7.46
C THR A 339 -11.61 -18.46 6.70
N PRO A 340 -10.76 -18.60 5.66
CA PRO A 340 -10.40 -17.50 4.79
C PRO A 340 -11.63 -16.90 4.10
N VAL A 341 -11.51 -15.64 3.67
CA VAL A 341 -12.56 -14.99 2.87
C VAL A 341 -12.67 -15.71 1.52
N PRO A 342 -13.85 -16.23 1.14
CA PRO A 342 -14.04 -16.81 -0.19
C PRO A 342 -14.09 -15.72 -1.26
N ALA A 343 -13.75 -16.06 -2.50
CA ALA A 343 -13.80 -15.13 -3.62
C ALA A 343 -15.21 -14.54 -3.89
N THR A 344 -16.27 -15.13 -3.34
CA THR A 344 -17.67 -14.73 -3.55
C THR A 344 -18.27 -13.91 -2.39
N CYS A 345 -17.44 -13.40 -1.48
CA CYS A 345 -17.90 -12.54 -0.39
C CYS A 345 -16.87 -11.43 -0.14
N ALA A 346 -17.34 -10.19 0.06
CA ALA A 346 -16.45 -9.12 0.51
C ALA A 346 -16.07 -9.35 1.97
N SER A 347 -14.80 -9.09 2.32
CA SER A 347 -14.26 -9.33 3.66
C SER A 347 -15.04 -8.63 4.78
N ALA A 348 -15.55 -7.43 4.51
CA ALA A 348 -16.37 -6.68 5.45
C ALA A 348 -17.70 -7.38 5.85
N TRP A 349 -18.16 -8.34 5.04
CA TRP A 349 -19.40 -9.10 5.27
C TRP A 349 -19.15 -10.57 5.60
N TRP A 350 -17.90 -11.03 5.68
CA TRP A 350 -17.57 -12.43 5.95
C TRP A 350 -17.40 -12.67 7.45
N ASP A 351 -18.16 -13.61 8.01
CA ASP A 351 -17.98 -14.11 9.38
C ASP A 351 -17.03 -15.32 9.34
N PRO A 352 -15.73 -15.15 9.69
CA PRO A 352 -14.74 -16.21 9.52
C PRO A 352 -14.87 -17.33 10.54
N ILE A 353 -15.59 -17.10 11.64
CA ILE A 353 -15.82 -18.10 12.71
C ILE A 353 -17.00 -19.00 12.34
N LYS A 354 -18.04 -18.44 11.69
CA LYS A 354 -19.20 -19.21 11.21
C LYS A 354 -19.05 -19.72 9.78
N ALA A 355 -18.05 -19.24 9.05
CA ALA A 355 -17.89 -19.48 7.62
C ALA A 355 -19.14 -19.05 6.81
N GLU A 356 -19.64 -17.85 7.10
CA GLU A 356 -20.90 -17.34 6.56
C GLU A 356 -20.73 -15.93 5.97
N CYS A 357 -21.26 -15.72 4.75
CA CYS A 357 -21.35 -14.38 4.17
C CYS A 357 -22.66 -13.72 4.62
N LEU A 358 -22.57 -12.59 5.31
CA LEU A 358 -23.71 -11.86 5.86
C LEU A 358 -24.33 -10.87 4.87
N CYS A 359 -23.73 -10.69 3.70
CA CYS A 359 -24.32 -9.90 2.64
C CYS A 359 -25.58 -10.61 2.09
N THR A 360 -26.74 -9.99 2.29
CA THR A 360 -28.04 -10.54 1.88
C THR A 360 -28.70 -9.75 0.75
N SER A 361 -28.02 -8.75 0.19
CA SER A 361 -28.58 -7.88 -0.85
C SER A 361 -27.58 -7.61 -1.97
N SER A 362 -28.07 -7.20 -3.14
CA SER A 362 -27.22 -6.91 -4.31
C SER A 362 -26.28 -5.71 -4.12
N ASN A 363 -26.51 -4.85 -3.13
CA ASN A 363 -25.65 -3.69 -2.88
C ASN A 363 -24.29 -4.05 -2.26
N CYS A 364 -24.15 -5.26 -1.72
CA CYS A 364 -22.93 -5.76 -1.09
C CYS A 364 -22.41 -7.04 -1.77
N SER A 365 -23.06 -7.48 -2.85
CA SER A 365 -22.63 -8.66 -3.59
C SER A 365 -21.25 -8.43 -4.18
N PHE A 366 -20.37 -9.40 -4.05
CA PHE A 366 -18.98 -9.28 -4.44
C PHE A 366 -18.48 -10.59 -5.03
N THR A 367 -17.71 -10.48 -6.11
CA THR A 367 -16.92 -11.57 -6.66
C THR A 367 -15.53 -11.02 -6.99
N ASP A 368 -14.49 -11.58 -6.39
CA ASP A 368 -13.12 -11.27 -6.76
C ASP A 368 -12.81 -11.88 -8.12
N THR A 369 -12.68 -11.03 -9.13
CA THR A 369 -12.37 -11.44 -10.50
C THR A 369 -10.88 -11.31 -10.84
N ALA A 370 -10.05 -10.89 -9.89
CA ALA A 370 -8.61 -10.79 -10.11
C ALA A 370 -7.99 -12.19 -10.26
N ILE A 371 -6.98 -12.27 -11.10
CA ILE A 371 -6.15 -13.46 -11.22
C ILE A 371 -5.27 -13.52 -9.97
N ALA A 372 -5.34 -14.63 -9.24
CA ALA A 372 -4.47 -14.86 -8.08
C ALA A 372 -3.00 -14.88 -8.53
N PRO A 373 -2.06 -14.34 -7.74
CA PRO A 373 -0.65 -14.24 -8.12
C PRO A 373 -0.04 -15.58 -8.54
N THR A 374 0.72 -15.59 -9.63
CA THR A 374 1.32 -16.82 -10.17
C THR A 374 2.65 -17.14 -9.49
N GLY A 375 2.74 -18.30 -8.81
CA GLY A 375 3.94 -18.72 -8.09
C GLY A 375 3.64 -19.97 -7.25
N THR A 376 4.61 -20.86 -7.07
CA THR A 376 4.43 -22.20 -6.49
C THR A 376 3.76 -22.17 -5.11
N ASN A 377 2.48 -22.50 -5.06
CA ASN A 377 1.86 -23.01 -3.84
C ASN A 377 1.91 -24.54 -3.91
N GLY A 378 2.57 -25.15 -2.94
CA GLY A 378 2.41 -26.57 -2.67
C GLY A 378 0.95 -26.90 -2.39
N ALA A 379 0.43 -27.86 -3.17
CA ALA A 379 -0.70 -28.75 -2.91
C ALA A 379 -2.15 -28.20 -2.86
N ALA A 380 -2.87 -28.46 -3.96
CA ALA A 380 -4.03 -29.38 -4.01
C ALA A 380 -4.14 -29.84 -5.49
N GLY A 381 -3.84 -31.07 -5.90
CA GLY A 381 -4.48 -32.34 -5.52
C GLY A 381 -5.19 -32.94 -6.76
N GLY A 382 -4.47 -33.66 -7.62
CA GLY A 382 -5.03 -34.38 -8.79
C GLY A 382 -3.96 -35.09 -9.64
N SER A 383 -3.91 -36.41 -9.56
CA SER A 383 -2.92 -37.34 -10.12
C SER A 383 -2.81 -37.40 -11.66
N SER A 384 -1.58 -37.40 -12.21
CA SER A 384 -1.05 -38.48 -13.06
C SER A 384 0.45 -38.29 -13.41
N THR A 385 1.20 -39.38 -13.26
CA THR A 385 2.61 -39.69 -13.62
C THR A 385 3.03 -39.27 -15.05
N THR A 386 4.28 -38.95 -15.44
CA THR A 386 5.57 -39.69 -15.35
C THR A 386 6.78 -38.82 -15.76
N GLY A 387 7.98 -39.13 -15.24
CA GLY A 387 9.33 -38.79 -15.78
C GLY A 387 9.85 -37.40 -15.40
N GLY A 388 10.94 -37.17 -14.68
CA GLY A 388 12.18 -37.93 -14.55
C GLY A 388 13.32 -37.08 -15.12
N HIS A 389 14.09 -36.38 -14.28
CA HIS A 389 15.54 -36.24 -14.35
C HIS A 389 16.08 -35.37 -13.20
N SER A 390 16.96 -35.99 -12.43
CA SER A 390 17.76 -35.41 -11.35
C SER A 390 18.86 -34.49 -11.90
N ALA A 391 19.14 -33.40 -11.20
CA ALA A 391 20.47 -32.79 -11.15
C ALA A 391 20.67 -32.19 -9.76
N ALA A 392 21.37 -32.95 -8.91
CA ALA A 392 21.89 -32.47 -7.65
C ALA A 392 23.14 -31.63 -7.91
N ALA A 393 23.16 -30.38 -7.47
CA ALA A 393 24.37 -29.58 -7.39
C ALA A 393 24.68 -29.33 -5.91
N GLN A 394 25.69 -30.03 -5.40
CA GLN A 394 26.31 -29.77 -4.11
C GLN A 394 27.04 -28.42 -4.18
N LEU A 395 26.71 -27.51 -3.26
CA LEU A 395 27.51 -26.31 -2.99
C LEU A 395 28.28 -26.51 -1.68
N SER A 396 29.58 -26.72 -1.84
CA SER A 396 30.57 -26.73 -0.77
C SER A 396 30.82 -25.32 -0.27
N VAL A 397 30.67 -25.13 1.05
CA VAL A 397 31.06 -23.93 1.78
C VAL A 397 32.58 -23.86 1.83
N ALA A 398 33.17 -22.78 1.32
CA ALA A 398 34.58 -22.45 1.54
C ALA A 398 34.68 -21.01 2.07
N SER A 399 35.08 -20.94 3.33
CA SER A 399 35.37 -19.75 4.12
C SER A 399 36.58 -19.00 3.55
N GLY A 400 36.45 -17.68 3.38
CA GLY A 400 37.55 -16.81 2.94
C GLY A 400 37.26 -15.34 3.21
N LEU A 401 37.39 -14.92 4.46
CA LEU A 401 37.39 -13.51 4.86
C LEU A 401 38.71 -12.86 4.44
N ALA A 402 38.66 -11.92 3.50
CA ALA A 402 39.72 -10.96 3.26
C ALA A 402 39.15 -9.54 3.44
N PHE A 403 39.55 -8.92 4.54
CA PHE A 403 39.29 -7.51 4.88
C PHE A 403 40.01 -6.59 3.89
N ILE A 404 39.29 -5.65 3.29
CA ILE A 404 39.86 -4.38 2.83
C ILE A 404 39.02 -3.26 3.44
N ALA A 405 39.66 -2.51 4.33
CA ALA A 405 39.13 -1.34 4.99
C ALA A 405 39.15 -0.13 4.04
N ALA A 406 38.05 0.63 4.02
CA ALA A 406 38.05 2.02 3.59
C ALA A 406 37.31 2.84 4.65
N VAL A 407 38.01 3.88 5.08
CA VAL A 407 37.75 4.76 6.22
C VAL A 407 36.60 5.74 5.93
N ALA A 408 35.65 5.84 6.84
CA ALA A 408 34.93 7.10 7.11
C ALA A 408 34.50 7.09 8.59
N GLY A 409 35.15 7.93 9.39
CA GLY A 409 34.87 8.08 10.82
C GLY A 409 33.88 9.21 11.11
N GLY A 410 33.20 9.08 12.25
CA GLY A 410 32.43 10.13 12.94
C GLY A 410 30.97 9.75 13.15
N LEU A 411 30.62 8.76 13.98
CA LEU A 411 30.27 8.89 15.41
C LEU A 411 29.56 10.19 15.83
N ALA A 412 28.26 10.08 16.14
CA ALA A 412 27.68 10.26 17.49
C ALA A 412 26.15 9.99 17.39
N MET A 413 25.66 8.85 17.89
CA MET A 413 24.99 8.72 19.20
C MET A 413 23.77 9.64 19.40
N LEU A 414 22.59 9.20 18.96
CA LEU A 414 21.41 8.84 19.77
C LEU A 414 20.22 8.53 18.87
#